data_AF-A0A2S5T9I0-F1
#
_entry.id   AF-A0A2S5T9I0-F1
#
_cell.length_a   1.000
_cell.length_b   1.000
_cell.length_c   1.000
_cell.angle_alpha   90.00
_cell.angle_beta   90.00
_cell.angle_gamma   90.00
#
_symmetry.space_group_name_H-M   'P 1'
#
loop_
_entity.id
_entity.type
_entity.pdbx_description
1 polymer ?
#
loop_
_entity_poly.entity_id
_entity_poly.type
_entity_poly.pdbx_seq_one_letter_code
_entity_poly.pdbx_strand_id
1 'polypeptide(L)'
;MQVTQTVRIPGRLVPLAMLARLLQRLEASEQPVSAEQYRLVVDRLAQELQTAPQGAEFDAVLEAYPAARELYENLHYQHAGLCRSPLEPALNAELEAVRVIARAAGR
;
A
#
# COMPACT_ATOMS: atom_id res chain seq x y z
N MET A 1 -12.16 16.24 -12.52
CA MET A 1 -10.93 17.03 -12.69
C MET A 1 -9.80 16.24 -12.05
N GLN A 2 -8.97 15.56 -12.84
CA GLN A 2 -7.80 14.84 -12.29
C GLN A 2 -6.67 15.86 -12.10
N VAL A 3 -6.34 16.14 -10.84
CA VAL A 3 -5.20 17.00 -10.50
C VAL A 3 -3.95 16.14 -10.64
N THR A 4 -3.27 16.29 -11.78
CA THR A 4 -1.95 15.67 -11.97
C THR A 4 -0.95 16.42 -11.09
N GLN A 5 -0.83 16.03 -9.82
CA GLN A 5 0.21 16.57 -8.94
C GLN A 5 1.57 16.00 -9.39
N THR A 6 2.40 16.84 -9.98
CA THR A 6 3.78 16.50 -10.32
C THR A 6 4.63 16.60 -9.05
N VAL A 7 4.72 15.49 -8.31
CA VAL A 7 5.60 15.39 -7.15
C VAL A 7 7.04 15.36 -7.65
N ARG A 8 7.85 16.36 -7.28
CA ARG A 8 9.30 16.31 -7.50
C ARG A 8 9.90 15.34 -6.50
N ILE A 9 10.24 14.15 -6.97
CA ILE A 9 10.83 13.10 -6.14
C ILE A 9 12.34 13.37 -6.01
N PRO A 10 12.88 13.60 -4.80
CA PRO A 10 14.32 13.67 -4.58
C PRO A 10 15.01 12.41 -5.10
N GLY A 11 16.23 12.53 -5.65
CA GLY A 11 16.92 11.40 -6.30
C GLY A 11 16.98 10.11 -5.46
N ARG A 12 17.07 10.24 -4.13
CA ARG A 12 17.07 9.14 -3.16
C ARG A 12 15.75 8.35 -3.06
N LEU A 13 14.63 8.93 -3.48
CA LEU A 13 13.29 8.30 -3.46
C LEU A 13 12.89 7.72 -4.83
N VAL A 14 13.72 7.89 -5.87
CA VAL A 14 13.45 7.34 -7.20
C VAL A 14 13.37 5.81 -7.20
N PRO A 15 14.28 5.05 -6.55
CA PRO A 15 14.16 3.59 -6.48
C PRO A 15 12.85 3.14 -5.80
N LEU A 16 12.49 3.81 -4.69
CA LEU A 16 11.25 3.57 -3.98
C LEU A 16 10.02 3.76 -4.89
N ALA A 17 9.93 4.90 -5.58
CA ALA A 17 8.79 5.21 -6.44
C ALA A 17 8.69 4.24 -7.63
N MET A 18 9.82 3.82 -8.20
CA MET A 18 9.85 2.84 -9.28
C MET A 18 9.36 1.46 -8.84
N LEU A 19 9.80 0.99 -7.67
CA LEU A 19 9.37 -0.28 -7.10
C LEU A 19 7.91 -0.24 -6.64
N ALA A 20 7.46 0.87 -6.06
CA ALA A 20 6.07 1.09 -5.69
C ALA A 20 5.14 1.02 -6.91
N ARG A 21 5.52 1.69 -8.01
CA ARG A 21 4.81 1.60 -9.29
C ARG A 21 4.81 0.17 -9.85
N LEU A 22 5.93 -0.54 -9.73
CA LEU A 22 6.03 -1.92 -10.21
C LEU A 22 5.08 -2.84 -9.43
N LEU A 23 5.11 -2.77 -8.09
CA LEU A 23 4.20 -3.54 -7.24
C LEU A 23 2.74 -3.23 -7.56
N GLN A 24 2.38 -1.95 -7.68
CA GLN A 24 1.01 -1.54 -8.04
C GLN A 24 0.53 -2.14 -9.36
N ARG A 25 1.43 -2.30 -10.33
CA ARG A 25 1.14 -2.96 -11.62
C ARG A 25 0.99 -4.47 -11.50
N LEU A 26 1.77 -5.11 -10.61
CA LEU A 26 1.64 -6.54 -10.36
C LEU A 26 0.31 -6.86 -9.66
N GLU A 27 -0.08 -6.06 -8.68
CA GLU A 27 -1.38 -6.17 -7.98
C GLU A 27 -2.58 -5.97 -8.92
N ALA A 28 -2.45 -5.05 -9.87
CA ALA A 28 -3.50 -4.77 -10.86
C ALA A 28 -3.47 -5.72 -12.09
N SER A 29 -2.56 -6.70 -12.13
CA SER A 29 -2.41 -7.58 -13.28
C SER A 29 -3.54 -8.60 -13.37
N GLU A 30 -4.25 -8.64 -14.50
CA GLU A 30 -5.22 -9.70 -14.79
C GLU A 30 -4.54 -11.03 -15.20
N GLN A 31 -3.25 -10.98 -15.54
CA GLN A 31 -2.47 -12.17 -15.88
C GLN A 31 -1.77 -12.74 -14.65
N PRO A 32 -1.61 -14.07 -14.56
CA PRO A 32 -0.87 -14.70 -13.48
C PRO A 32 0.56 -14.16 -13.40
N VAL A 33 0.92 -13.59 -12.24
CA VAL A 33 2.27 -13.15 -11.93
C VAL A 33 3.04 -14.29 -11.26
N SER A 34 4.30 -14.47 -11.61
CA SER A 34 5.17 -15.43 -10.92
C SER A 34 5.33 -15.05 -9.45
N ALA A 35 5.12 -16.02 -8.55
CA ALA A 35 5.29 -15.81 -7.12
C ALA A 35 6.72 -15.37 -6.76
N GLU A 36 7.72 -15.87 -7.47
CA GLU A 36 9.13 -15.47 -7.26
C GLU A 36 9.37 -14.02 -7.65
N GLN A 37 8.79 -13.59 -8.78
CA GLN A 37 8.88 -12.21 -9.25
C GLN A 37 8.20 -11.26 -8.27
N TYR A 38 7.00 -11.61 -7.83
CA TYR A 38 6.25 -10.83 -6.85
C TYR A 38 7.05 -10.68 -5.56
N ARG A 39 7.58 -11.79 -5.02
CA ARG A 39 8.35 -11.78 -3.78
C ARG A 39 9.62 -10.94 -3.90
N LEU A 40 10.35 -11.04 -5.02
CA LEU A 40 11.53 -10.22 -5.26
C LEU A 40 11.21 -8.71 -5.24
N VAL A 41 10.10 -8.30 -5.83
CA VAL A 41 9.68 -6.88 -5.84
C VAL A 41 9.29 -6.42 -4.44
N VAL A 42 8.52 -7.22 -3.70
CA VAL A 42 8.12 -6.92 -2.32
C VAL A 42 9.34 -6.81 -1.40
N ASP A 43 10.25 -7.79 -1.45
CA ASP A 43 11.46 -7.81 -0.61
C ASP A 43 12.33 -6.57 -0.88
N ARG A 44 12.51 -6.22 -2.16
CA ARG A 44 13.30 -5.04 -2.52
C ARG A 44 12.61 -3.75 -2.10
N LEU A 45 11.31 -3.63 -2.30
CA LEU A 45 10.54 -2.46 -1.89
C LEU A 45 10.58 -2.29 -0.36
N ALA A 46 10.47 -3.39 0.40
CA ALA A 46 10.57 -3.38 1.86
C ALA A 46 11.92 -2.81 2.35
N GLN A 47 13.03 -3.17 1.70
CA GLN A 47 14.35 -2.61 2.01
C GLN A 47 14.41 -1.09 1.76
N GLU A 48 13.90 -0.65 0.60
CA GLU A 48 13.88 0.79 0.28
C GLU A 48 13.02 1.57 1.28
N LEU A 49 11.84 1.04 1.64
CA LEU A 49 10.93 1.66 2.62
C LEU A 49 11.58 1.88 4.00
N GLN A 50 12.46 0.98 4.43
CA GLN A 50 13.16 1.10 5.72
C GLN A 50 14.25 2.18 5.71
N THR A 51 14.92 2.37 4.57
CA THR A 51 16.03 3.31 4.43
C THR A 51 15.61 4.68 3.89
N ALA A 52 14.43 4.75 3.28
CA ALA A 52 13.92 5.96 2.65
C ALA A 52 13.70 7.05 3.71
N PRO A 53 14.21 8.27 3.46
CA PRO A 53 14.02 9.37 4.37
C PRO A 53 12.56 9.81 4.36
N GLN A 54 11.96 9.77 5.55
CA GLN A 54 10.57 10.18 5.76
C GLN A 54 10.40 11.69 5.54
N GLY A 55 9.19 12.08 5.13
CA GLY A 55 8.86 13.47 4.78
C GLY A 55 7.70 13.53 3.78
N ALA A 56 7.32 14.75 3.39
CA ALA A 56 6.17 14.98 2.52
C ALA A 56 6.29 14.26 1.17
N GLU A 57 7.48 14.17 0.59
CA GLU A 57 7.70 13.48 -0.69
C GLU A 57 7.62 11.96 -0.54
N PHE A 58 8.00 11.41 0.62
CA PHE A 58 7.82 10.00 0.94
C PHE A 58 6.35 9.67 1.08
N ASP A 59 5.61 10.48 1.85
CA ASP A 59 4.17 10.31 2.02
C ASP A 59 3.44 10.44 0.68
N ALA A 60 3.85 11.37 -0.19
CA ALA A 60 3.28 11.52 -1.52
C ALA A 60 3.48 10.28 -2.43
N VAL A 61 4.59 9.56 -2.28
CA VAL A 61 4.81 8.28 -2.98
C VAL A 61 3.84 7.21 -2.47
N LEU A 62 3.63 7.14 -1.14
CA LEU A 62 2.69 6.18 -0.56
C LEU A 62 1.23 6.47 -0.93
N GLU A 63 0.83 7.73 -0.94
CA GLU A 63 -0.50 8.15 -1.40
C GLU A 63 -0.73 7.82 -2.89
N ALA A 64 0.31 7.95 -3.72
CA ALA A 64 0.22 7.64 -5.15
C ALA A 64 0.14 6.13 -5.45
N TYR A 65 0.66 5.28 -4.56
CA TYR A 65 0.77 3.83 -4.78
C TYR A 65 0.21 3.05 -3.57
N PRO A 66 -1.11 2.78 -3.55
CA PRO A 66 -1.77 2.05 -2.47
C PRO A 66 -1.09 0.74 -2.05
N ALA A 67 -0.57 -0.05 -3.00
CA ALA A 67 0.11 -1.31 -2.69
C ALA A 67 1.41 -1.10 -1.87
N ALA A 68 2.15 -0.02 -2.13
CA ALA A 68 3.34 0.32 -1.37
C ALA A 68 2.99 0.86 0.02
N ARG A 69 1.89 1.62 0.13
CA ARG A 69 1.34 2.11 1.42
C ARG A 69 0.94 0.94 2.32
N GLU A 70 0.23 -0.04 1.77
CA GLU A 70 -0.16 -1.26 2.50
C GLU A 70 1.06 -2.05 2.98
N LEU A 71 2.06 -2.25 2.12
CA LEU A 71 3.31 -2.91 2.52
C LEU A 71 4.02 -2.15 3.66
N TYR A 72 4.12 -0.82 3.56
CA TYR A 72 4.71 0.01 4.61
C TYR A 72 3.96 -0.10 5.94
N GLU A 73 2.62 -0.08 5.91
CA GLU A 73 1.77 -0.30 7.09
C GLU A 73 2.02 -1.67 7.72
N ASN A 74 2.08 -2.74 6.91
CA ASN A 74 2.34 -4.09 7.38
C ASN A 74 3.72 -4.25 8.02
N LEU A 75 4.77 -3.62 7.44
CA LEU A 75 6.12 -3.63 8.00
C LEU A 75 6.22 -2.88 9.34
N HIS A 76 5.43 -1.82 9.51
CA HIS A 76 5.42 -0.99 10.72
C HIS A 76 4.22 -1.24 11.63
N TYR A 77 3.54 -2.37 11.45
CA TYR A 77 2.32 -2.72 12.17
C TYR A 77 2.47 -2.58 13.70
N GLN A 78 3.61 -3.02 14.24
CA GLN A 78 3.92 -2.96 15.67
C GLN A 78 4.01 -1.53 16.24
N HIS A 79 4.32 -0.54 15.39
CA HIS A 79 4.51 0.86 15.81
C HIS A 79 3.34 1.76 15.40
N ALA A 80 2.69 1.47 14.27
CA ALA A 80 1.67 2.35 13.71
C ALA A 80 0.25 1.95 14.09
N GLY A 81 -0.04 0.67 14.40
CA GLY A 81 -1.42 0.17 14.22
C GLY A 81 -1.90 0.46 12.78
N LEU A 82 -3.16 0.21 12.44
CA LEU A 82 -3.69 0.50 11.09
C LEU A 82 -3.87 2.01 10.79
N CYS A 83 -3.01 2.89 11.33
CA CYS A 83 -3.21 4.35 11.37
C CYS A 83 -3.05 5.09 10.03
N ARG A 84 -2.78 4.42 8.90
CA ARG A 84 -2.73 5.06 7.58
C ARG A 84 -3.78 4.54 6.59
N SER A 85 -4.53 3.51 6.96
CA SER A 85 -5.71 3.08 6.21
C SER A 85 -6.90 3.98 6.54
N PRO A 86 -7.70 4.42 5.54
CA PRO A 86 -8.81 5.30 5.79
C PRO A 86 -9.81 4.59 6.72
N LEU A 87 -10.02 5.17 7.90
CA LEU A 87 -10.79 4.57 9.00
C LEU A 87 -12.24 4.25 8.59
N GLU A 88 -12.85 5.12 7.78
CA GLU A 88 -14.24 4.96 7.34
C GLU A 88 -14.46 3.73 6.45
N PRO A 89 -13.72 3.53 5.33
CA PRO A 89 -13.81 2.30 4.55
C PRO A 89 -13.55 1.03 5.37
N ALA A 90 -12.57 1.06 6.28
CA ALA A 90 -12.25 -0.09 7.13
C ALA A 90 -13.39 -0.42 8.10
N LEU A 91 -13.93 0.59 8.79
CA LEU A 91 -15.08 0.44 9.70
C LEU A 91 -16.33 -0.03 8.95
N ASN A 92 -16.58 0.51 7.76
CA ASN A 92 -17.73 0.11 6.94
C ASN A 92 -17.61 -1.35 6.49
N ALA A 93 -16.42 -1.79 6.08
CA ALA A 93 -16.16 -3.19 5.74
C ALA A 93 -16.37 -4.12 6.93
N GLU A 94 -15.91 -3.72 8.13
CA GLU A 94 -16.14 -4.47 9.37
C GLU A 94 -17.63 -4.60 9.68
N LEU A 95 -18.39 -3.50 9.62
CA LEU A 95 -19.83 -3.51 9.86
C LEU A 95 -20.59 -4.39 8.85
N GLU A 96 -20.21 -4.39 7.57
CA GLU A 96 -20.80 -5.28 6.57
C GLU A 96 -20.47 -6.75 6.85
N ALA A 97 -19.21 -7.06 7.18
CA ALA A 97 -18.80 -8.41 7.54
C ALA A 97 -19.61 -8.93 8.73
N VAL A 98 -19.78 -8.13 9.78
CA VAL A 98 -20.61 -8.46 10.95
C VAL A 98 -22.06 -8.75 10.55
N ARG A 99 -22.66 -7.93 9.68
CA ARG A 99 -24.04 -8.15 9.20
C ARG A 99 -24.20 -9.44 8.40
N VAL A 100 -23.25 -9.73 7.51
CA VAL A 100 -23.26 -10.96 6.70
C VAL A 100 -23.11 -12.19 7.59
N ILE A 101 -22.19 -12.15 8.55
CA ILE A 101 -21.99 -13.23 9.52
C ILE A 101 -23.26 -13.45 10.36
N ALA A 102 -23.90 -12.38 10.84
CA ALA A 102 -25.15 -12.47 11.60
C ALA A 102 -26.27 -13.15 10.80
N ARG A 103 -26.48 -12.71 9.54
CA ARG A 103 -27.45 -13.36 8.63
C ARG A 103 -27.15 -14.83 8.40
N ALA A 104 -25.88 -15.18 8.15
CA ALA A 104 -25.48 -16.56 7.93
C ALA A 104 -25.65 -17.43 9.19
N ALA A 105 -25.46 -16.85 10.38
CA ALA A 105 -25.66 -17.50 11.66
C ALA A 105 -27.14 -17.61 12.08
N GLY A 106 -28.09 -17.11 11.27
CA GLY A 106 -29.52 -17.11 11.58
C GLY A 106 -29.90 -16.19 12.75
N ARG A 107 -29.10 -15.15 13.01
CA ARG A 107 -29.34 -14.12 14.02
C ARG A 107 -29.77 -12.80 13.38
#